data_AF-A0A822YVF4-F1
#
_entry.id   AF-A0A822YVF4-F1
#
_cell.length_a   1.000
_cell.length_b   1.000
_cell.length_c   1.000
_cell.angle_alpha   90.00
_cell.angle_beta   90.00
_cell.angle_gamma   90.00
#
_symmetry.space_group_name_H-M   'P 1'
#
loop_
_entity.id
_entity.type
_entity.pdbx_description
1 polymer ?
#
loop_
_entity_poly.entity_id
_entity_poly.type
_entity_poly.pdbx_seq_one_letter_code
_entity_poly.pdbx_strand_id
1 'polypeptide(L)'
;MNSYQVILSLAAKAFSISLPLCKETFFSAEMEDHLVQHYQELMKESSRLPLLDLKKLNAPLPISSVPRSTLQVLVLGASDDFIVDAEGLNETARFYGVSPVCIKGVAHDVMLDRSWEKGADVVLLWLNSLNKQNLV
;
A
#
# COMPACT_ATOMS: atom_id res chain seq x y z
N MET A 1 9.34 -3.94 11.41
CA MET A 1 8.46 -3.16 12.31
C MET A 1 7.49 -4.10 13.04
N ASN A 2 7.07 -3.81 14.27
CA ASN A 2 6.05 -4.60 15.00
C ASN A 2 4.67 -3.91 15.01
N SER A 3 3.62 -4.63 15.44
CA SER A 3 2.24 -4.11 15.45
C SER A 3 2.05 -2.86 16.31
N TYR A 4 2.79 -2.73 17.43
CA TYR A 4 2.78 -1.53 18.25
C TYR A 4 3.33 -0.31 17.50
N GLN A 5 4.44 -0.47 16.77
CA GLN A 5 5.02 0.59 15.96
C GLN A 5 4.09 1.01 14.81
N VAL A 6 3.38 0.07 14.17
CA VAL A 6 2.36 0.37 13.15
C VAL A 6 1.25 1.23 13.75
N ILE A 7 0.69 0.83 14.89
CA ILE A 7 -0.38 1.57 15.57
C ILE A 7 0.12 2.97 15.97
N LEU A 8 1.30 3.07 16.57
CA LEU A 8 1.88 4.35 16.96
C LEU A 8 2.08 5.25 15.74
N SER A 9 2.62 4.70 14.66
CA SER A 9 2.86 5.40 13.41
C SER A 9 1.54 5.96 12.83
N LEU A 10 0.55 5.10 12.60
CA LEU A 10 -0.67 5.46 11.86
C LEU A 10 -1.74 6.14 12.73
N ALA A 11 -2.00 5.65 13.94
CA ALA A 11 -3.07 6.14 14.79
C ALA A 11 -2.68 7.37 15.62
N ALA A 12 -1.41 7.47 16.04
CA ALA A 12 -0.88 8.68 16.69
C ALA A 12 -0.20 9.64 15.70
N LYS A 13 -0.17 9.29 14.40
CA LYS A 13 0.51 10.05 13.33
C LYS A 13 2.00 10.30 13.64
N ALA A 14 2.65 9.39 14.39
CA ALA A 14 4.02 9.57 14.85
C ALA A 14 5.05 9.55 13.71
N PHE A 15 4.72 8.96 12.55
CA PHE A 15 5.55 9.08 11.35
C PHE A 15 5.81 10.53 10.94
N SER A 16 4.92 11.47 11.28
CA SER A 16 5.04 12.87 10.84
C SER A 16 6.10 13.67 11.61
N ILE A 17 6.64 13.12 12.69
CA ILE A 17 7.63 13.77 13.56
C ILE A 17 8.87 12.89 13.83
N SER A 18 8.90 11.66 13.31
CA SER A 18 9.99 10.71 13.49
C SER A 18 10.39 10.14 12.14
N LEU A 19 11.56 10.54 11.64
CA LEU A 19 12.10 10.06 10.37
C LEU A 19 12.32 8.53 10.35
N PRO A 20 12.93 7.90 11.39
CA PRO A 20 13.09 6.45 11.42
C PRO A 20 11.74 5.71 11.37
N LEU A 21 10.74 6.23 12.10
CA LEU A 21 9.42 5.62 12.09
C LEU A 21 8.73 5.80 10.75
N CYS A 22 8.87 6.97 10.10
CA CYS A 22 8.36 7.20 8.74
C CYS A 22 8.98 6.22 7.75
N LYS A 23 10.31 6.06 7.78
CA LYS A 23 11.03 5.09 6.96
C LYS A 23 10.51 3.68 7.20
N GLU A 24 10.55 3.19 8.44
CA GLU A 24 10.10 1.84 8.79
C GLU A 24 8.63 1.56 8.43
N THR A 25 7.80 2.61 8.39
CA THR A 25 6.37 2.50 8.08
C THR A 25 6.10 2.38 6.58
N PHE A 26 6.77 3.21 5.77
CA PHE A 26 6.37 3.42 4.38
C PHE A 26 7.40 2.96 3.34
N PHE A 27 8.68 2.88 3.71
CA PHE A 27 9.79 2.78 2.76
C PHE A 27 10.74 1.62 3.09
N SER A 28 11.46 1.16 2.08
CA SER A 28 12.54 0.17 2.26
C SER A 28 13.65 0.74 3.12
N ALA A 29 14.35 -0.13 3.84
CA ALA A 29 15.43 0.27 4.75
C ALA A 29 16.55 1.05 4.03
N GLU A 30 16.77 0.74 2.76
CA GLU A 30 17.78 1.30 1.85
C GLU A 30 17.35 2.63 1.20
N MET A 31 16.15 3.15 1.48
CA MET A 31 15.70 4.45 0.98
C MET A 31 16.58 5.57 1.53
N GLU A 32 16.97 6.56 0.73
CA GLU A 32 17.79 7.66 1.23
C GLU A 32 17.00 8.58 2.20
N ASP A 33 17.62 8.95 3.33
CA ASP A 33 16.97 9.76 4.38
C ASP A 33 16.43 11.10 3.87
N HIS A 34 17.12 11.75 2.93
CA HIS A 34 16.67 13.02 2.37
C HIS A 34 15.37 12.89 1.56
N LEU A 35 15.16 11.76 0.88
CA LEU A 35 13.90 11.48 0.18
C LEU A 35 12.80 11.14 1.18
N VAL A 36 13.10 10.34 2.21
CA VAL A 36 12.14 10.06 3.29
C VAL A 36 11.71 11.36 3.97
N GLN A 37 12.64 12.29 4.24
CA GLN A 37 12.30 13.58 4.83
C GLN A 37 11.39 14.39 3.91
N HIS A 38 11.72 14.45 2.61
CA HIS A 38 10.89 15.14 1.62
C HIS A 38 9.46 14.59 1.59
N TYR A 39 9.29 13.26 1.52
CA TYR A 39 7.96 12.65 1.52
C TYR A 39 7.25 12.80 2.88
N GLN A 40 7.97 12.72 4.00
CA GLN A 40 7.41 12.95 5.33
C GLN A 40 6.81 14.36 5.46
N GLU A 41 7.48 15.38 4.92
CA GLU A 41 6.97 16.76 4.90
C GLU A 41 5.66 16.84 4.10
N LEU A 42 5.60 16.23 2.92
CA LEU A 42 4.38 16.16 2.11
C LEU A 42 3.24 15.40 2.82
N MET A 43 3.53 14.27 3.45
CA MET A 43 2.55 13.48 4.22
C MET A 43 2.05 14.23 5.46
N LYS A 44 2.92 15.03 6.10
CA LYS A 44 2.54 15.84 7.25
C LYS A 44 1.52 16.90 6.86
N GLU A 45 1.70 17.52 5.70
CA GLU A 45 0.84 18.58 5.15
C GLU A 45 -0.46 18.07 4.54
N SER A 46 -0.52 16.82 4.07
CA SER A 46 -1.67 16.26 3.34
C SER A 46 -2.96 16.14 4.16
N SER A 47 -2.86 15.92 5.48
CA SER A 47 -4.03 15.79 6.37
C SER A 47 -3.66 16.07 7.82
N ARG A 48 -4.58 16.65 8.60
CA ARG A 48 -4.41 16.79 10.06
C ARG A 48 -4.89 15.57 10.84
N LEU A 49 -5.64 14.67 10.20
CA LEU A 49 -6.19 13.48 10.84
C LEU A 49 -5.16 12.33 10.81
N PRO A 50 -5.16 11.44 11.81
CA PRO A 50 -4.42 10.19 11.74
C PRO A 50 -4.89 9.33 10.57
N LEU A 51 -3.99 8.49 10.05
CA LEU A 51 -4.31 7.55 8.97
C LEU A 51 -5.19 6.38 9.47
N LEU A 52 -5.18 6.12 10.78
CA LEU A 52 -5.95 5.05 11.39
C LEU A 52 -6.78 5.57 12.58
N ASP A 53 -8.10 5.40 12.50
CA ASP A 53 -9.02 5.68 13.61
C ASP A 53 -9.35 4.38 14.35
N LEU A 54 -8.73 4.18 15.51
CA LEU A 54 -8.92 2.97 16.32
C LEU A 54 -10.37 2.76 16.77
N LYS A 55 -11.18 3.82 16.88
CA LYS A 55 -12.60 3.70 17.25
C LYS A 55 -13.44 3.12 16.12
N LYS A 56 -12.97 3.28 14.88
CA LYS A 56 -13.66 2.81 13.66
C LYS A 56 -13.15 1.46 13.16
N LEU A 57 -12.01 0.97 13.66
CA LEU A 57 -11.45 -0.33 13.27
C LEU A 57 -12.44 -1.49 13.43
N ASN A 58 -13.24 -1.49 14.50
CA ASN A 58 -14.22 -2.54 14.78
C ASN A 58 -15.64 -2.20 14.29
N ALA A 59 -15.81 -1.07 13.60
CA ALA A 59 -17.11 -0.70 13.08
C ALA A 59 -17.49 -1.63 11.91
N PRO A 60 -18.74 -2.12 11.85
CA PRO A 60 -19.19 -2.88 10.69
C PRO A 60 -19.14 -1.96 9.47
N LEU A 61 -18.27 -2.29 8.52
CA LEU A 61 -18.26 -1.65 7.21
C LEU A 61 -19.32 -2.34 6.35
N PRO A 62 -20.25 -1.58 5.71
CA PRO A 62 -21.17 -2.17 4.75
C PRO A 62 -20.39 -2.57 3.49
N ILE A 63 -19.80 -3.76 3.50
CA ILE A 63 -19.11 -4.32 2.35
C ILE A 63 -20.15 -5.03 1.48
N SER A 64 -20.65 -4.32 0.47
CA SER A 64 -21.47 -4.96 -0.57
C SER A 64 -20.58 -5.84 -1.46
N SER A 65 -21.13 -6.97 -1.92
CA SER A 65 -20.45 -7.80 -2.91
C SER A 65 -20.14 -6.97 -4.14
N VAL A 66 -18.94 -7.10 -4.71
CA VAL A 66 -18.62 -6.50 -6.00
C VAL A 66 -19.60 -7.08 -7.03
N PRO A 67 -20.43 -6.25 -7.68
CA PRO A 67 -21.25 -6.73 -8.78
C PRO A 67 -20.34 -7.42 -9.80
N ARG A 68 -20.79 -8.51 -10.45
CA ARG A 68 -20.10 -9.02 -11.64
C ARG A 68 -20.07 -7.90 -12.66
N SER A 69 -18.95 -7.19 -12.71
CA SER A 69 -18.75 -6.03 -13.56
C SER A 69 -17.76 -6.40 -14.64
N THR A 70 -17.80 -5.69 -15.75
CA THR A 70 -16.81 -5.78 -16.84
C THR A 70 -15.47 -5.13 -16.45
N LEU A 71 -15.30 -4.67 -15.21
CA LEU A 71 -14.09 -4.02 -14.75
C LEU A 71 -12.98 -5.06 -14.58
N GLN A 72 -11.87 -4.84 -15.28
CA GLN A 72 -10.65 -5.58 -15.07
C GLN A 72 -9.92 -4.98 -13.87
N VAL A 73 -9.65 -5.80 -12.85
CA VAL A 73 -9.03 -5.36 -11.59
C VAL A 73 -7.65 -6.01 -11.45
N LEU A 74 -6.65 -5.20 -11.08
CA LEU A 74 -5.35 -5.67 -10.62
C LEU A 74 -5.26 -5.43 -9.11
N VAL A 75 -4.94 -6.48 -8.36
CA VAL A 75 -4.61 -6.38 -6.93
C VAL A 75 -3.10 -6.58 -6.78
N LEU A 76 -2.43 -5.51 -6.36
CA LEU A 76 -0.97 -5.41 -6.24
C LEU A 76 -0.59 -5.03 -4.81
N GLY A 77 0.36 -5.73 -4.23
CA GLY A 77 0.95 -5.40 -2.93
C GLY A 77 2.44 -5.73 -2.89
N ALA A 78 3.05 -5.54 -1.73
CA ALA A 78 4.48 -5.69 -1.54
C ALA A 78 4.80 -6.65 -0.38
N SER A 79 5.93 -7.35 -0.46
CA SER A 79 6.31 -8.36 0.56
C SER A 79 6.76 -7.75 1.88
N ASP A 80 7.29 -6.53 1.83
CA ASP A 80 7.89 -5.87 2.99
C ASP A 80 6.97 -4.73 3.48
N ASP A 81 5.69 -4.79 3.10
CA ASP A 81 4.62 -3.95 3.62
C ASP A 81 4.24 -4.41 5.04
N PHE A 82 4.53 -3.54 6.02
CA PHE A 82 4.21 -3.79 7.43
C PHE A 82 2.80 -3.34 7.82
N ILE A 83 2.09 -2.64 6.95
CA ILE A 83 0.73 -2.13 7.16
C ILE A 83 -0.29 -3.12 6.61
N VAL A 84 -0.08 -3.59 5.38
CA VAL A 84 -0.94 -4.56 4.69
C VAL A 84 -0.15 -5.84 4.46
N ASP A 85 -0.47 -6.87 5.23
CA ASP A 85 0.20 -8.16 5.12
C ASP A 85 -0.30 -8.99 3.91
N ALA A 86 0.32 -10.15 3.74
CA ALA A 86 -0.05 -11.08 2.66
C ALA A 86 -1.50 -11.55 2.76
N GLU A 87 -2.08 -11.65 3.97
CA GLU A 87 -3.47 -12.06 4.12
C GLU A 87 -4.41 -10.95 3.67
N GLY A 88 -4.18 -9.69 4.06
CA GLY A 88 -4.94 -8.54 3.57
C GLY A 88 -4.89 -8.40 2.04
N LEU A 89 -3.72 -8.66 1.45
CA LEU A 89 -3.57 -8.73 -0.01
C LEU A 89 -4.41 -9.86 -0.62
N ASN A 90 -4.37 -11.06 -0.05
CA ASN A 90 -5.13 -12.22 -0.51
C ASN A 90 -6.64 -12.04 -0.33
N GLU A 91 -7.09 -11.47 0.79
CA GLU A 91 -8.49 -11.14 1.06
C GLU A 91 -9.02 -10.14 0.04
N THR A 92 -8.25 -9.10 -0.27
CA THR A 92 -8.58 -8.12 -1.31
C THR A 92 -8.71 -8.79 -2.67
N ALA A 93 -7.77 -9.67 -3.04
CA ALA A 93 -7.82 -10.40 -4.30
C ALA A 93 -9.02 -11.36 -4.37
N ARG A 94 -9.33 -12.07 -3.27
CA ARG A 94 -10.52 -12.93 -3.15
C ARG A 94 -11.81 -12.12 -3.29
N PHE A 95 -11.87 -10.93 -2.70
CA PHE A 95 -13.02 -10.02 -2.82
C PHE A 95 -13.30 -9.62 -4.27
N TYR A 96 -12.26 -9.37 -5.06
CA TYR A 96 -12.37 -9.05 -6.49
C TYR A 96 -12.38 -10.28 -7.42
N GLY A 97 -12.18 -11.49 -6.89
CA GLY A 97 -12.12 -12.73 -7.69
C GLY A 97 -10.90 -12.81 -8.62
N VAL A 98 -9.79 -12.18 -8.26
CA VAL A 98 -8.53 -12.15 -9.05
C VAL A 98 -7.38 -12.81 -8.29
N SER A 99 -6.26 -13.06 -8.98
CA SER A 99 -5.01 -13.46 -8.31
C SER A 99 -4.20 -12.22 -7.91
N PRO A 100 -3.68 -12.14 -6.68
CA PRO A 100 -2.84 -11.02 -6.27
C PRO A 100 -1.45 -11.11 -6.91
N VAL A 101 -0.80 -9.97 -7.07
CA VAL A 101 0.63 -9.87 -7.34
C VAL A 101 1.33 -9.29 -6.13
N CYS A 102 2.32 -10.01 -5.60
CA CYS A 102 3.15 -9.57 -4.49
C CYS A 102 4.57 -9.27 -4.99
N ILE A 103 4.98 -8.01 -4.90
CA ILE A 103 6.32 -7.57 -5.31
C ILE A 103 7.31 -7.81 -4.17
N LYS A 104 8.43 -8.46 -4.47
CA LYS A 104 9.47 -8.74 -3.47
C LYS A 104 10.43 -7.58 -3.28
N GLY A 105 10.80 -7.31 -2.03
CA GLY A 105 11.82 -6.31 -1.70
C GLY A 105 11.35 -4.90 -2.01
N VAL A 106 10.10 -4.59 -1.64
CA VAL A 106 9.46 -3.28 -1.76
C VAL A 106 8.58 -3.09 -0.51
N ALA A 107 8.57 -1.87 0.03
CA ALA A 107 7.77 -1.50 1.19
C ALA A 107 6.36 -0.99 0.80
N HIS A 108 5.65 -0.42 1.77
CA HIS A 108 4.25 -0.02 1.64
C HIS A 108 3.98 0.98 0.51
N ASP A 109 4.73 2.08 0.46
CA ASP A 109 4.54 3.12 -0.56
C ASP A 109 5.27 2.76 -1.85
N VAL A 110 4.89 1.62 -2.45
CA VAL A 110 5.49 1.00 -3.64
C VAL A 110 5.96 2.01 -4.68
N MET A 111 5.12 2.99 -5.03
CA MET A 111 5.38 3.95 -6.10
C MET A 111 6.38 5.07 -5.73
N LEU A 112 6.66 5.25 -4.44
CA LEU A 112 7.62 6.22 -3.92
C LEU A 112 8.88 5.54 -3.35
N ASP A 113 8.87 4.21 -3.26
CA ASP A 113 9.98 3.42 -2.77
C ASP A 113 11.18 3.46 -3.75
N ARG A 114 12.37 3.15 -3.25
CA ARG A 114 13.59 3.04 -4.07
C ARG A 114 13.43 2.08 -5.25
N SER A 115 12.66 1.01 -5.07
CA SER A 115 12.43 -0.03 -6.10
C SER A 115 11.09 0.15 -6.82
N TRP A 116 10.58 1.38 -6.95
CA TRP A 116 9.27 1.69 -7.54
C TRP A 116 9.07 1.11 -8.94
N GLU A 117 10.14 0.95 -9.71
CA GLU A 117 10.10 0.40 -11.07
C GLU A 117 9.47 -0.99 -11.09
N LYS A 118 9.70 -1.80 -10.06
CA LYS A 118 9.10 -3.14 -9.96
C LYS A 118 7.57 -3.08 -9.94
N GLY A 119 7.00 -2.08 -9.27
CA GLY A 119 5.55 -1.86 -9.25
C GLY A 119 5.05 -1.32 -10.58
N ALA A 120 5.77 -0.35 -11.16
CA ALA A 120 5.45 0.20 -12.47
C ALA A 120 5.46 -0.87 -13.58
N ASP A 121 6.43 -1.78 -13.57
CA ASP A 121 6.54 -2.89 -14.52
C ASP A 121 5.34 -3.82 -14.45
N VAL A 122 4.88 -4.17 -13.25
CA VAL A 122 3.67 -5.01 -13.07
C VAL A 122 2.44 -4.32 -13.65
N VAL A 123 2.25 -3.03 -13.35
CA VAL A 123 1.12 -2.25 -13.88
C VAL A 123 1.18 -2.16 -15.41
N LEU A 124 2.38 -1.89 -15.97
CA LEU A 124 2.58 -1.80 -17.41
C LEU A 124 2.32 -3.14 -18.11
N LEU A 125 2.84 -4.25 -17.58
CA LEU A 125 2.59 -5.59 -18.10
C LEU A 125 1.11 -5.95 -18.06
N TRP A 126 0.42 -5.61 -16.97
CA TRP A 126 -1.00 -5.82 -16.84
C TRP A 126 -1.77 -5.04 -17.91
N LEU A 127 -1.55 -3.73 -18.03
CA LEU A 127 -2.20 -2.88 -19.06
C LEU A 127 -1.97 -3.40 -20.48
N ASN A 128 -0.75 -3.81 -20.80
CA ASN A 128 -0.41 -4.39 -22.10
C ASN A 128 -1.15 -5.72 -22.35
N SER A 129 -1.41 -6.51 -21.31
CA SER A 129 -2.18 -7.75 -21.44
C SER A 129 -3.65 -7.49 -21.77
N LEU A 130 -4.25 -6.41 -21.23
CA LEU A 130 -5.64 -6.02 -21.54
C LEU A 130 -5.78 -5.55 -22.99
N ASN A 131 -4.80 -4.76 -23.46
CA ASN A 131 -4.78 -4.28 -24.85
C ASN A 131 -4.72 -5.42 -25.86
N LYS A 132 -3.99 -6.50 -25.55
CA LYS A 132 -3.95 -7.70 -26.41
C LYS A 132 -5.28 -8.46 -26.44
N GLN A 133 -6.02 -8.48 -25.33
CA GLN A 133 -7.34 -9.13 -25.27
C GLN A 133 -8.41 -8.39 -26.07
N ASN A 134 -8.25 -7.08 -26.28
CA ASN A 134 -9.18 -6.26 -27.08
C ASN A 134 -8.90 -6.30 -28.60
N LEU A 135 -7.81 -6.95 -29.03
CA LEU A 135 -7.39 -7.05 -30.44
C LEU A 135 -7.67 -8.43 -31.06
N VAL A 136 -8.34 -9.33 -30.33
CA VAL A 136 -8.73 -10.68 -30.76
C VAL A 136 -10.24 -10.76 -30.91
#